data_AF-A0A816R456-F1
#
_entry.id   AF-A0A816R456-F1
#
_cell.length_a   1.000
_cell.length_b   1.000
_cell.length_c   1.000
_cell.angle_alpha   90.00
_cell.angle_beta   90.00
_cell.angle_gamma   90.00
#
_symmetry.space_group_name_H-M   'P 1'
#
loop_
_entity.id
_entity.type
_entity.pdbx_description
1 polymer ?
#
loop_
_entity_poly.entity_id
_entity_poly.type
_entity_poly.pdbx_seq_one_letter_code
_entity_poly.pdbx_strand_id
1 'polypeptide(L)'
;MSSFNYHCRGSSESKRRALLVIRVTDKGNNFYIGSVGEFERKAEKIFSDTNAFIELSYNPFNEILNKVIQLLNTLRGKDLIRKWQYEQMMPDRTKCELAHLYFNPKTHKDGIPVRPIENTIHASTTKISKFLDKILRPIFDDKCKDTTIIDGASLITELSKYNKKGLLKPTTLFCTFDIRNLYTMLPQEETLDILMTFLHAHGYRKVKGISIDTIKRLASIILKDNVFAYVKKIYKQTTGGAMGSSLTLTLANIFMSISKKILLKNKRRQVNFMEGK
;
A
#
# COMPACT_ATOMS: atom_id res chain seq x y z
N MET A 1 4.48 13.39 13.69
CA MET A 1 4.22 12.86 15.05
C MET A 1 5.57 12.56 15.68
N SER A 2 6.00 13.39 16.63
CA SER A 2 7.29 13.28 17.31
C SER A 2 7.30 12.06 18.24
N SER A 3 8.35 11.24 18.12
CA SER A 3 8.66 10.20 19.09
C SER A 3 9.10 10.85 20.40
N PHE A 4 8.19 10.99 21.35
CA PHE A 4 8.54 11.42 22.71
C PHE A 4 9.10 10.22 23.49
N ASN A 5 10.42 10.21 23.69
CA ASN A 5 11.06 9.33 24.66
C ASN A 5 10.88 9.97 26.05
N TYR A 6 9.91 9.49 26.83
CA TYR A 6 9.78 9.92 28.22
C TYR A 6 10.92 9.35 29.06
N HIS A 7 11.63 10.22 29.78
CA HIS A 7 12.60 9.85 30.80
C HIS A 7 12.00 10.18 32.17
N CYS A 8 11.43 9.19 32.87
CA CYS A 8 11.04 9.37 34.27
C CYS A 8 12.30 9.37 35.15
N ARG A 9 12.60 10.51 35.78
CA ARG A 9 13.60 10.61 36.86
C ARG A 9 12.92 10.38 38.21
N GLY A 10 13.22 9.25 38.84
CA GLY A 10 12.95 8.94 40.24
C GLY A 10 14.19 8.31 40.88
N SER A 11 14.46 8.65 42.13
CA SER A 11 15.72 8.47 42.87
C SER A 11 16.02 7.03 43.31
N SER A 12 17.33 6.75 43.39
CA SER A 12 18.05 5.80 44.27
C SER A 12 17.41 4.45 44.60
N GLU A 13 17.71 3.44 43.78
CA GLU A 13 18.17 2.09 44.16
C GLU A 13 18.31 1.26 42.88
N SER A 14 19.23 0.29 42.87
CA SER A 14 19.72 -0.46 41.70
C SER A 14 18.63 -1.26 40.94
N LYS A 15 17.77 -0.56 40.20
CA LYS A 15 16.78 -1.14 39.28
C LYS A 15 17.24 -0.86 37.86
N ARG A 16 17.56 -1.91 37.10
CA ARG A 16 17.71 -1.82 35.63
C ARG A 16 16.50 -1.05 35.10
N ARG A 17 16.72 0.18 34.61
CA ARG A 17 15.65 1.00 34.03
C ARG A 17 15.13 0.26 32.81
N ALA A 18 13.93 -0.33 32.93
CA ALA A 18 13.26 -0.92 31.79
C ALA A 18 12.92 0.21 30.81
N LEU A 19 13.58 0.23 29.65
CA LEU A 19 13.21 1.13 28.57
C LEU A 19 11.86 0.67 28.02
N LEU A 20 10.84 1.50 28.22
CA LEU A 20 9.47 1.25 27.76
C LEU A 20 9.19 2.05 26.49
N VAL A 21 8.37 1.47 25.61
CA VAL A 21 7.82 2.12 24.42
C VAL A 21 6.32 2.30 24.58
N ILE A 22 5.82 3.49 24.24
CA ILE A 22 4.39 3.79 24.17
C ILE A 22 4.01 4.02 22.71
N ARG A 23 2.98 3.33 22.21
CA ARG A 23 2.47 3.45 20.83
C ARG A 23 0.95 3.39 20.79
N VAL A 24 0.36 4.07 19.81
CA VAL A 24 -1.04 3.89 19.46
C VAL A 24 -1.21 2.51 18.81
N THR A 25 -2.29 1.81 19.16
CA THR A 25 -2.58 0.49 18.59
C THR A 25 -3.15 0.58 17.18
N ASP A 26 -2.96 -0.48 16.38
CA ASP A 26 -3.49 -0.59 15.01
C ASP A 26 -5.03 -0.50 14.96
N LYS A 27 -5.70 -0.97 16.02
CA LYS A 27 -7.16 -0.94 16.18
C LYS A 27 -7.53 -0.61 17.62
N GLY A 28 -8.72 -0.02 17.80
CA GLY A 28 -9.38 0.15 19.10
C GLY A 28 -9.01 1.41 19.87
N ASN A 29 -8.34 2.40 19.25
CA ASN A 29 -7.98 3.68 19.89
C ASN A 29 -7.33 3.56 21.28
N ASN A 30 -6.52 2.51 21.48
CA ASN A 30 -5.84 2.23 22.75
C ASN A 30 -4.34 2.51 22.63
N PHE A 31 -3.65 2.49 23.78
CA PHE A 31 -2.19 2.56 23.84
C PHE A 31 -1.59 1.18 24.18
N TYR A 32 -0.49 0.86 23.52
CA TYR A 32 0.40 -0.24 23.87
C TYR A 32 1.55 0.31 24.70
N ILE A 33 1.86 -0.36 25.82
CA ILE A 33 3.04 -0.14 26.64
C ILE A 33 3.80 -1.47 26.68
N GLY A 34 5.07 -1.45 26.31
CA GLY A 34 5.91 -2.66 26.31
C GLY A 34 7.39 -2.34 26.36
N SER A 35 8.24 -3.38 26.40
CA SER A 35 9.68 -3.17 26.39
C SER A 35 10.17 -2.71 25.01
N VAL A 36 11.16 -1.81 25.00
CA VAL A 36 11.80 -1.35 23.75
C VAL A 36 12.42 -2.53 23.00
N GLY A 37 13.17 -3.40 23.68
CA GLY A 37 13.85 -4.53 23.03
C GLY A 37 12.91 -5.55 22.39
N GLU A 38 11.76 -5.85 23.01
CA GLU A 38 10.77 -6.75 22.39
C GLU A 38 10.14 -6.10 21.15
N PHE A 39 9.84 -4.80 21.23
CA PHE A 39 9.25 -4.05 20.13
C PHE A 39 10.21 -3.93 18.94
N GLU A 40 11.49 -3.63 19.19
CA GLU A 40 12.53 -3.57 18.16
C GLU A 40 12.71 -4.93 17.48
N ARG A 41 12.81 -6.02 18.25
CA ARG A 41 12.89 -7.38 17.69
C ARG A 41 11.69 -7.72 16.80
N LYS A 42 10.47 -7.29 17.17
CA LYS A 42 9.27 -7.48 16.35
C LYS A 42 9.34 -6.68 15.04
N ALA A 43 9.91 -5.49 15.07
CA ALA A 43 10.10 -4.67 13.89
C ALA A 43 11.20 -5.24 12.98
N GLU A 44 12.35 -5.64 13.53
CA GLU A 44 13.45 -6.29 12.79
C GLU A 44 13.00 -7.55 12.07
N LYS A 45 12.13 -8.35 12.71
CA LYS A 45 11.54 -9.53 12.09
C LYS A 45 10.82 -9.22 10.77
N ILE A 46 10.20 -8.05 10.62
CA ILE A 46 9.54 -7.67 9.36
C ILE A 46 10.57 -7.44 8.25
N PHE A 47 11.73 -6.88 8.57
CA PHE A 47 12.81 -6.68 7.61
C PHE A 47 13.44 -8.02 7.21
N SER A 48 13.66 -8.94 8.16
CA SER A 48 14.25 -10.25 7.88
C SER A 48 13.32 -11.19 7.11
N ASP A 49 12.02 -11.14 7.38
CA ASP A 49 11.07 -12.13 6.84
C ASP A 49 10.67 -11.85 5.38
N THR A 50 10.82 -10.62 4.89
CA THR A 50 10.14 -10.18 3.64
C THR A 50 11.06 -10.01 2.44
N ASN A 51 12.40 -9.92 2.61
CA ASN A 51 13.36 -9.53 1.55
C ASN A 51 12.91 -8.29 0.74
N ALA A 52 11.97 -7.50 1.27
CA ALA A 52 11.29 -6.42 0.58
C ALA A 52 12.02 -5.08 0.76
N PHE A 53 13.09 -5.07 1.55
CA PHE A 53 13.82 -3.88 1.93
C PHE A 53 15.32 -4.12 1.81
N ILE A 54 16.04 -3.13 1.28
CA ILE A 54 17.49 -3.10 1.27
C ILE A 54 17.96 -1.88 2.07
N GLU A 55 18.94 -2.06 2.95
CA GLU A 55 19.60 -0.95 3.64
C GLU A 55 20.50 -0.20 2.64
N LEU A 56 20.44 1.13 2.67
CA LEU A 56 21.28 2.01 1.85
C LEU A 56 22.41 2.60 2.70
N SER A 57 23.61 2.70 2.12
CA SER A 57 24.78 3.29 2.77
C SER A 57 24.78 4.82 2.79
N TYR A 58 23.86 5.46 2.06
CA TYR A 58 23.74 6.91 1.95
C TYR A 58 22.28 7.35 1.86
N ASN A 59 22.04 8.66 1.95
CA ASN A 59 20.71 9.25 1.80
C ASN A 59 20.45 9.71 0.36
N PRO A 60 19.62 8.98 -0.43
CA PRO A 60 19.34 9.33 -1.83
C PRO A 60 18.20 10.36 -1.97
N PHE A 61 17.74 11.01 -0.89
CA PHE A 61 16.57 11.87 -0.92
C PHE A 61 16.61 12.93 -2.04
N ASN A 62 17.73 13.65 -2.16
CA ASN A 62 17.89 14.70 -3.17
C ASN A 62 17.90 14.12 -4.59
N GLU A 63 18.47 12.93 -4.79
CA GLU A 63 18.48 12.24 -6.08
C GLU A 63 17.07 11.86 -6.51
N ILE A 64 16.28 11.30 -5.59
CA ILE A 64 14.89 10.91 -5.85
C ILE A 64 14.03 12.15 -6.10
N LEU A 65 14.19 13.21 -5.30
CA LEU A 65 13.47 14.46 -5.51
C LEU A 65 13.79 15.06 -6.89
N ASN A 66 15.05 15.09 -7.28
CA ASN A 66 15.46 15.57 -8.59
C ASN A 66 14.91 14.68 -9.72
N LYS A 67 14.93 13.35 -9.55
CA LYS A 67 14.34 12.40 -10.50
C LYS A 67 12.84 12.64 -10.71
N VAL A 68 12.09 12.88 -9.63
CA VAL A 68 10.66 13.22 -9.70
C VAL A 68 10.43 14.52 -10.47
N ILE A 69 11.19 15.57 -10.14
CA ILE A 69 11.06 16.88 -10.79
C ILE A 69 11.42 16.80 -12.27
N GLN A 70 12.52 16.10 -12.61
CA GLN A 70 12.94 15.88 -14.00
C GLN A 70 11.89 15.10 -14.78
N LEU A 71 11.29 14.06 -14.19
CA LEU A 71 10.20 13.33 -14.82
C LEU A 71 9.04 14.26 -15.16
N LEU A 72 8.55 15.04 -14.19
CA LEU A 72 7.42 15.94 -14.40
C LEU A 72 7.73 17.05 -15.41
N ASN A 73 8.94 17.63 -15.36
CA ASN A 73 9.40 18.61 -16.35
C ASN A 73 9.45 18.02 -17.76
N THR A 74 9.97 16.80 -17.90
CA THR A 74 10.02 16.09 -19.19
C THR A 74 8.62 15.81 -19.72
N LEU A 75 7.71 15.34 -18.86
CA LEU A 75 6.33 15.09 -19.26
C LEU A 75 5.61 16.37 -19.68
N ARG A 76 5.86 17.49 -18.99
CA ARG A 76 5.28 18.79 -19.33
C ARG A 76 5.86 19.34 -20.64
N GLY A 77 7.17 19.29 -20.81
CA GLY A 77 7.85 19.80 -22.00
C GLY A 77 7.54 19.01 -23.28
N LYS A 78 7.12 17.75 -23.15
CA LYS A 78 6.62 16.91 -24.26
C LYS A 78 5.09 16.95 -24.41
N ASP A 79 4.41 17.83 -23.69
CA ASP A 79 2.94 17.94 -23.64
C ASP A 79 2.20 16.61 -23.35
N LEU A 80 2.84 15.72 -22.61
CA LEU A 80 2.24 14.46 -22.14
C LEU A 80 1.33 14.67 -20.93
N ILE A 81 1.49 15.80 -20.23
CA ILE A 81 0.62 16.26 -19.13
C ILE A 81 0.31 17.75 -19.30
N ARG A 82 -0.90 18.15 -18.88
CA ARG A 82 -1.37 19.54 -18.86
C ARG A 82 -0.76 20.31 -17.68
N LYS A 83 -0.72 21.65 -17.78
CA LYS A 83 -0.21 22.55 -16.74
C LYS A 83 -0.80 22.27 -15.35
N TRP A 84 -2.12 22.15 -15.25
CA TRP A 84 -2.79 21.88 -13.97
C TRP A 84 -2.42 20.50 -13.36
N GLN A 85 -2.11 19.51 -14.20
CA GLN A 85 -1.68 18.17 -13.74
C GLN A 85 -0.25 18.24 -13.20
N TYR A 86 0.61 18.94 -13.92
CA TYR A 86 1.97 19.24 -13.49
C TYR A 86 1.98 19.97 -12.14
N GLU A 87 1.20 21.04 -11.99
CA GLU A 87 1.12 21.82 -10.74
C GLU A 87 0.59 20.99 -9.57
N GLN A 88 -0.40 20.12 -9.79
CA GLN A 88 -0.91 19.22 -8.74
C GLN A 88 0.11 18.16 -8.33
N MET A 89 0.92 17.67 -9.27
CA MET A 89 1.90 16.61 -9.02
C MET A 89 3.27 17.12 -8.54
N MET A 90 3.62 18.38 -8.82
CA MET A 90 4.95 18.92 -8.55
C MET A 90 5.23 19.02 -7.05
N PRO A 91 6.24 18.30 -6.50
CA PRO A 91 6.64 18.43 -5.11
C PRO A 91 7.13 19.85 -4.78
N ASP A 92 6.89 20.28 -3.54
CA ASP A 92 7.46 21.52 -3.02
C ASP A 92 8.83 21.18 -2.40
N ARG A 93 9.92 21.62 -3.05
CA ARG A 93 11.29 21.34 -2.62
C ARG A 93 11.58 21.75 -1.18
N THR A 94 10.89 22.77 -0.68
CA THR A 94 11.10 23.30 0.68
C THR A 94 10.38 22.49 1.76
N LYS A 95 9.41 21.67 1.36
CA LYS A 95 8.55 20.89 2.27
C LYS A 95 8.70 19.39 2.12
N CYS A 96 9.47 18.93 1.13
CA CYS A 96 9.71 17.52 0.94
C CYS A 96 10.75 17.02 1.94
N GLU A 97 10.51 15.84 2.49
CA GLU A 97 11.43 15.14 3.39
C GLU A 97 11.42 13.64 3.09
N LEU A 98 12.41 12.93 3.62
CA LEU A 98 12.47 11.48 3.51
C LEU A 98 11.30 10.86 4.28
N ALA A 99 10.64 9.86 3.71
CA ALA A 99 9.57 9.15 4.42
C ALA A 99 10.10 8.49 5.69
N HIS A 100 9.23 8.26 6.67
CA HIS A 100 9.60 7.62 7.94
C HIS A 100 8.76 6.38 8.18
N LEU A 101 9.43 5.25 8.42
CA LEU A 101 8.74 4.04 8.83
C LEU A 101 8.57 4.00 10.35
N TYR A 102 7.37 3.66 10.79
CA TYR A 102 7.07 3.36 12.18
C TYR A 102 6.14 2.16 12.27
N PHE A 103 5.90 1.69 13.50
CA PHE A 103 5.21 0.43 13.74
C PHE A 103 4.06 0.60 14.72
N ASN A 104 2.88 0.08 14.35
CA ASN A 104 1.68 0.06 15.20
C ASN A 104 1.43 -1.36 15.74
N PRO A 105 1.35 -1.55 17.08
CA PRO A 105 1.01 -2.83 17.68
C PRO A 105 -0.40 -3.32 17.35
N LYS A 106 -0.54 -4.57 16.95
CA LYS A 106 -1.81 -5.26 16.75
C LYS A 106 -2.20 -6.00 18.04
N THR A 107 -2.65 -5.27 19.06
CA THR A 107 -3.03 -5.82 20.38
C THR A 107 -4.21 -6.80 20.33
N HIS A 108 -4.97 -6.81 19.25
CA HIS A 108 -6.07 -7.74 18.98
C HIS A 108 -5.62 -9.08 18.36
N LYS A 109 -4.31 -9.35 18.28
CA LYS A 109 -3.74 -10.58 17.74
C LYS A 109 -2.74 -11.19 18.73
N ASP A 110 -2.70 -12.53 18.78
CA ASP A 110 -1.77 -13.27 19.61
C ASP A 110 -0.31 -12.88 19.32
N GLY A 111 0.48 -12.74 20.38
CA GLY A 111 1.87 -12.30 20.31
C GLY A 111 2.05 -10.81 20.00
N ILE A 112 0.98 -10.04 19.81
CA ILE A 112 0.98 -8.59 19.54
C ILE A 112 1.98 -8.24 18.41
N PRO A 113 1.78 -8.76 17.18
CA PRO A 113 2.63 -8.42 16.05
C PRO A 113 2.51 -6.94 15.72
N VAL A 114 3.49 -6.40 15.02
CA VAL A 114 3.49 -4.98 14.62
C VAL A 114 3.09 -4.81 13.17
N ARG A 115 2.49 -3.66 12.84
CA ARG A 115 2.17 -3.25 11.47
C ARG A 115 3.15 -2.16 11.01
N PRO A 116 3.86 -2.33 9.90
CA PRO A 116 4.65 -1.25 9.33
C PRO A 116 3.72 -0.18 8.77
N ILE A 117 3.94 1.07 9.15
CA ILE A 117 3.28 2.24 8.57
C ILE A 117 4.35 3.19 8.09
N GLU A 118 4.28 3.55 6.82
CA GLU A 118 5.19 4.50 6.22
C GLU A 118 4.52 5.87 6.17
N ASN A 119 5.07 6.84 6.92
CA ASN A 119 4.64 8.22 6.82
C ASN A 119 5.24 8.84 5.54
N THR A 120 4.41 8.93 4.51
CA THR A 120 4.78 9.51 3.22
C THR A 120 4.25 10.93 3.03
N ILE A 121 3.65 11.59 4.04
CA ILE A 121 2.92 12.87 3.84
C ILE A 121 3.76 13.92 3.08
N HIS A 122 5.06 13.95 3.35
CA HIS A 122 6.02 14.89 2.78
C HIS A 122 7.01 14.25 1.79
N ALA A 123 6.81 12.99 1.40
CA ALA A 123 7.67 12.34 0.41
C ALA A 123 7.53 12.98 -0.98
N SER A 124 8.60 12.92 -1.78
CA SER A 124 8.67 13.54 -3.11
C SER A 124 7.63 12.98 -4.09
N THR A 125 7.21 11.72 -3.91
CA THR A 125 6.25 11.02 -4.78
C THR A 125 4.79 11.18 -4.35
N THR A 126 4.52 11.80 -3.21
CA THR A 126 3.19 11.80 -2.57
C THR A 126 2.12 12.53 -3.37
N LYS A 127 2.48 13.66 -3.98
CA LYS A 127 1.56 14.39 -4.85
C LYS A 127 1.21 13.59 -6.12
N ILE A 128 2.18 12.88 -6.70
CA ILE A 128 1.93 11.97 -7.83
C ILE A 128 1.01 10.82 -7.38
N SER A 129 1.28 10.22 -6.22
CA SER A 129 0.48 9.12 -5.68
C SER A 129 -0.99 9.52 -5.47
N LYS A 130 -1.23 10.67 -4.81
CA LYS A 130 -2.58 11.23 -4.63
C LYS A 130 -3.27 11.55 -5.96
N PHE A 131 -2.53 12.11 -6.91
CA PHE A 131 -3.09 12.46 -8.22
C PHE A 131 -3.49 11.20 -9.01
N LEU A 132 -2.63 10.19 -9.07
CA LEU A 132 -2.93 8.93 -9.75
C LEU A 132 -4.08 8.19 -9.09
N ASP A 133 -4.10 8.11 -7.76
CA ASP A 133 -5.21 7.52 -7.02
C ASP A 133 -6.54 8.21 -7.36
N LYS A 134 -6.57 9.56 -7.33
CA LYS A 134 -7.76 10.36 -7.67
C LYS A 134 -8.34 10.06 -9.05
N ILE A 135 -7.51 9.74 -10.05
CA ILE A 135 -7.98 9.48 -11.42
C ILE A 135 -8.22 7.99 -11.70
N LEU A 136 -7.53 7.08 -11.00
CA LEU A 136 -7.61 5.64 -11.23
C LEU A 136 -8.65 4.96 -10.33
N ARG A 137 -8.80 5.42 -9.08
CA ARG A 137 -9.71 4.80 -8.12
C ARG A 137 -11.17 4.77 -8.59
N PRO A 138 -11.74 5.85 -9.15
CA PRO A 138 -13.11 5.81 -9.68
C PRO A 138 -13.29 4.81 -10.82
N ILE A 139 -12.24 4.57 -11.63
CA ILE A 139 -12.28 3.57 -12.70
C ILE A 139 -12.33 2.17 -12.09
N PHE A 140 -11.51 1.90 -11.08
CA PHE A 140 -11.55 0.63 -10.35
C PHE A 140 -12.93 0.40 -9.73
N ASP A 141 -13.45 1.38 -8.99
CA ASP A 141 -14.73 1.24 -8.29
C ASP A 141 -15.89 0.97 -9.27
N ASP A 142 -15.94 1.66 -10.41
CA ASP A 142 -16.95 1.41 -11.44
C ASP A 142 -16.81 0.01 -12.08
N LYS A 143 -15.59 -0.39 -12.46
CA LYS A 143 -15.35 -1.62 -13.22
C LYS A 143 -15.30 -2.89 -12.36
N CYS A 144 -15.17 -2.76 -11.05
CA CYS A 144 -15.06 -3.89 -10.13
C CYS A 144 -16.19 -3.96 -9.09
N LYS A 145 -17.20 -3.09 -9.16
CA LYS A 145 -18.36 -3.04 -8.25
C LYS A 145 -19.04 -4.41 -8.01
N ASP A 146 -19.13 -5.26 -9.04
CA ASP A 146 -19.81 -6.56 -8.92
C ASP A 146 -18.97 -7.61 -8.18
N THR A 147 -17.70 -7.32 -7.91
CA THR A 147 -16.74 -8.26 -7.32
C THR A 147 -16.10 -7.74 -6.03
N THR A 148 -16.44 -6.52 -5.64
CA THR A 148 -15.84 -5.80 -4.51
C THR A 148 -16.96 -5.30 -3.60
N ILE A 149 -16.82 -5.59 -2.31
CA ILE A 149 -17.72 -5.08 -1.27
C ILE A 149 -16.99 -3.96 -0.53
N ILE A 150 -17.66 -2.81 -0.39
CA ILE A 150 -17.05 -1.59 0.15
C ILE A 150 -17.13 -1.51 1.68
N ASP A 151 -18.18 -2.09 2.27
CA ASP A 151 -18.41 -2.09 3.73
C ASP A 151 -19.41 -3.19 4.15
N GLY A 152 -19.68 -3.27 5.46
CA GLY A 152 -20.61 -4.25 6.02
C GLY A 152 -22.06 -4.04 5.62
N ALA A 153 -22.51 -2.80 5.42
CA ALA A 153 -23.89 -2.52 5.01
C ALA A 153 -24.12 -2.96 3.55
N SER A 154 -23.13 -2.73 2.69
CA SER A 154 -23.08 -3.22 1.32
C SER A 154 -23.10 -4.75 1.28
N LEU A 155 -22.33 -5.42 2.15
CA LEU A 155 -22.35 -6.89 2.26
C LEU A 155 -23.75 -7.42 2.57
N ILE A 156 -24.41 -6.86 3.59
CA ILE A 156 -25.77 -7.28 4.00
C ILE A 156 -26.76 -7.06 2.86
N THR A 157 -26.63 -5.95 2.15
CA THR A 157 -27.47 -5.61 1.00
C THR A 157 -27.30 -6.64 -0.13
N GLU A 158 -26.07 -7.00 -0.48
CA GLU A 158 -25.80 -8.00 -1.52
C GLU A 158 -26.24 -9.41 -1.11
N LEU A 159 -26.01 -9.82 0.14
CA LEU A 159 -26.50 -11.09 0.67
C LEU A 159 -28.03 -11.17 0.65
N SER A 160 -28.71 -10.07 0.98
CA SER A 160 -30.17 -9.99 0.92
C SER A 160 -30.69 -10.15 -0.51
N LYS A 161 -30.01 -9.55 -1.50
CA LYS A 161 -30.34 -9.76 -2.93
C LYS A 161 -30.10 -11.22 -3.35
N TYR A 162 -29.01 -11.83 -2.89
CA TYR A 162 -28.68 -13.23 -3.17
C TYR A 162 -29.73 -14.19 -2.58
N ASN A 163 -30.19 -13.91 -1.36
CA ASN A 163 -31.25 -14.67 -0.68
C ASN A 163 -32.61 -14.50 -1.38
N LYS A 164 -33.00 -13.28 -1.77
CA LYS A 164 -34.24 -13.02 -2.53
C LYS A 164 -34.30 -13.76 -3.86
N LYS A 165 -33.14 -14.07 -4.47
CA LYS A 165 -33.03 -14.88 -5.68
C LYS A 165 -33.07 -16.39 -5.42
N GLY A 166 -33.24 -16.84 -4.17
CA GLY A 166 -33.23 -18.24 -3.77
C GLY A 166 -31.84 -18.91 -3.89
N LEU A 167 -30.77 -18.11 -3.98
CA LEU A 167 -29.41 -18.62 -4.19
C LEU A 167 -28.71 -18.99 -2.87
N LEU A 168 -29.24 -18.53 -1.73
CA LEU A 168 -28.75 -18.87 -0.40
C LEU A 168 -29.56 -20.05 0.13
N LYS A 169 -29.05 -21.27 -0.09
CA LYS A 169 -29.69 -22.52 0.30
C LYS A 169 -29.19 -22.95 1.69
N PRO A 170 -29.91 -23.84 2.40
CA PRO A 170 -29.40 -24.44 3.64
C PRO A 170 -28.05 -25.16 3.46
N THR A 171 -27.73 -25.61 2.25
CA THR A 171 -26.46 -26.25 1.89
C THR A 171 -25.37 -25.27 1.44
N THR A 172 -25.64 -23.96 1.43
CA THR A 172 -24.65 -22.94 1.03
C THR A 172 -23.56 -22.82 2.09
N LEU A 173 -22.31 -23.05 1.67
CA LEU A 173 -21.13 -22.89 2.53
C LEU A 173 -20.51 -21.51 2.33
N PHE A 174 -20.12 -20.87 3.44
CA PHE A 174 -19.33 -19.66 3.43
C PHE A 174 -17.85 -20.02 3.59
N CYS A 175 -17.01 -19.45 2.71
CA CYS A 175 -15.56 -19.62 2.77
C CYS A 175 -14.88 -18.25 2.81
N THR A 176 -13.91 -18.11 3.70
CA THR A 176 -13.12 -16.88 3.85
C THR A 176 -11.65 -17.18 3.57
N PHE A 177 -11.01 -16.31 2.79
CA PHE A 177 -9.57 -16.35 2.51
C PHE A 177 -8.96 -15.02 2.94
N ASP A 178 -7.84 -15.08 3.66
CA ASP A 178 -7.08 -13.89 4.08
C ASP A 178 -5.75 -13.84 3.32
N ILE A 179 -5.47 -12.70 2.70
CA ILE A 179 -4.22 -12.47 1.97
C ILE A 179 -3.25 -11.74 2.88
N ARG A 180 -2.16 -12.41 3.22
CA ARG A 180 -1.13 -11.84 4.10
C ARG A 180 -0.30 -10.82 3.33
N ASN A 181 -0.03 -9.68 3.98
CA ASN A 181 0.98 -8.70 3.54
C ASN A 181 0.80 -8.18 2.10
N LEU A 182 -0.44 -8.08 1.60
CA LEU A 182 -0.73 -7.72 0.21
C LEU A 182 0.06 -6.51 -0.28
N TYR A 183 0.03 -5.38 0.45
CA TYR A 183 0.69 -4.15 0.01
C TYR A 183 2.23 -4.25 -0.03
N THR A 184 2.84 -4.90 0.96
CA THR A 184 4.30 -5.01 1.05
C THR A 184 4.88 -6.11 0.16
N MET A 185 4.02 -6.98 -0.39
CA MET A 185 4.44 -8.10 -1.23
C MET A 185 3.97 -8.00 -2.69
N LEU A 186 3.47 -6.85 -3.14
CA LEU A 186 3.14 -6.67 -4.55
C LEU A 186 4.41 -6.78 -5.43
N PRO A 187 4.46 -7.68 -6.42
CA PRO A 187 5.54 -7.69 -7.40
C PRO A 187 5.46 -6.41 -8.23
N GLN A 188 6.46 -5.53 -8.10
CA GLN A 188 6.34 -4.14 -8.59
C GLN A 188 6.15 -4.05 -10.11
N GLU A 189 6.95 -4.78 -10.90
CA GLU A 189 6.81 -4.77 -12.37
C GLU A 189 5.48 -5.38 -12.82
N GLU A 190 5.15 -6.56 -12.30
CA GLU A 190 3.90 -7.23 -12.65
C GLU A 190 2.68 -6.38 -12.26
N THR A 191 2.73 -5.66 -11.13
CA THR A 191 1.68 -4.74 -10.72
C THR A 191 1.50 -3.59 -11.72
N LEU A 192 2.60 -3.06 -12.25
CA LEU A 192 2.55 -2.02 -13.29
C LEU A 192 1.96 -2.56 -14.60
N ASP A 193 2.30 -3.80 -14.98
CA ASP A 193 1.75 -4.44 -16.17
C ASP A 193 0.27 -4.80 -16.02
N ILE A 194 -0.14 -5.23 -14.83
CA ILE A 194 -1.53 -5.47 -14.47
C ILE A 194 -2.33 -4.16 -14.53
N LEU A 195 -1.79 -3.04 -14.04
CA LEU A 195 -2.44 -1.74 -14.19
C LEU A 195 -2.70 -1.40 -15.67
N MET A 196 -1.71 -1.62 -16.53
CA MET A 196 -1.84 -1.37 -17.97
C MET A 196 -2.87 -2.28 -18.61
N THR A 197 -2.82 -3.57 -18.29
CA THR A 197 -3.75 -4.59 -18.77
C THR A 197 -5.18 -4.26 -18.32
N PHE A 198 -5.36 -3.84 -17.07
CA PHE A 198 -6.65 -3.42 -16.52
C PHE A 198 -7.24 -2.25 -17.31
N LEU A 199 -6.46 -1.18 -17.52
CA LEU A 199 -6.91 0.00 -18.25
C LEU A 199 -7.25 -0.36 -19.71
N HIS A 200 -6.41 -1.14 -20.37
CA HIS A 200 -6.66 -1.62 -21.74
C HIS A 200 -7.92 -2.47 -21.86
N ALA A 201 -8.11 -3.44 -20.96
CA ALA A 201 -9.27 -4.32 -20.96
C ALA A 201 -10.59 -3.57 -20.77
N HIS A 202 -10.54 -2.38 -20.18
CA HIS A 202 -11.68 -1.49 -19.98
C HIS A 202 -11.74 -0.32 -20.98
N GLY A 203 -10.98 -0.40 -22.09
CA GLY A 203 -11.07 0.54 -23.21
C GLY A 203 -10.28 1.84 -23.04
N TYR A 204 -9.48 1.97 -21.99
CA TYR A 204 -8.69 3.18 -21.75
C TYR A 204 -7.36 3.16 -22.51
N ARG A 205 -7.15 4.18 -23.35
CA ARG A 205 -5.84 4.54 -23.92
C ARG A 205 -5.23 5.78 -23.25
N LYS A 206 -6.09 6.62 -22.68
CA LYS A 206 -5.74 7.78 -21.87
C LYS A 206 -6.70 7.90 -20.68
N VAL A 207 -6.22 8.42 -19.55
CA VAL A 207 -7.05 8.79 -18.40
C VAL A 207 -6.82 10.26 -18.10
N LYS A 208 -7.89 11.07 -18.12
CA LYS A 208 -7.80 12.54 -17.97
C LYS A 208 -6.76 13.18 -18.90
N GLY A 209 -6.64 12.67 -20.12
CA GLY A 209 -5.69 13.16 -21.14
C GLY A 209 -4.26 12.62 -21.02
N ILE A 210 -3.94 11.87 -19.96
CA ILE A 210 -2.61 11.25 -19.76
C ILE A 210 -2.60 9.87 -20.41
N SER A 211 -1.60 9.55 -21.23
CA SER A 211 -1.47 8.20 -21.80
C SER A 211 -1.23 7.16 -20.72
N ILE A 212 -1.72 5.96 -20.94
CA ILE A 212 -1.46 4.82 -20.05
C ILE A 212 0.06 4.56 -19.84
N ASP A 213 0.89 4.78 -20.87
CA ASP A 213 2.35 4.69 -20.73
C ASP A 213 2.89 5.73 -19.75
N THR A 214 2.39 6.97 -19.84
CA THR A 214 2.75 8.02 -18.88
C THR A 214 2.26 7.68 -17.47
N ILE A 215 1.08 7.07 -17.34
CA ILE A 215 0.57 6.56 -16.06
C ILE A 215 1.50 5.48 -15.50
N LYS A 216 1.96 4.52 -16.33
CA LYS A 216 2.93 3.49 -15.93
C LYS A 216 4.22 4.13 -15.42
N ARG A 217 4.75 5.14 -16.12
CA ARG A 217 5.98 5.86 -15.71
C ARG A 217 5.80 6.57 -14.36
N LEU A 218 4.67 7.25 -14.16
CA LEU A 218 4.34 7.92 -12.89
C LEU A 218 4.10 6.92 -11.75
N ALA A 219 3.45 5.80 -12.00
CA ALA A 219 3.28 4.73 -11.01
C ALA A 219 4.61 4.05 -10.68
N SER A 220 5.48 3.86 -11.68
CA SER A 220 6.79 3.24 -11.51
C SER A 220 7.69 4.03 -10.57
N ILE A 221 7.73 5.36 -10.67
CA ILE A 221 8.55 6.16 -9.74
C ILE A 221 8.03 6.11 -8.31
N ILE A 222 6.71 5.97 -8.11
CA ILE A 222 6.12 5.81 -6.77
C ILE A 222 6.55 4.49 -6.13
N LEU A 223 6.55 3.38 -6.89
CA LEU A 223 6.89 2.06 -6.36
C LEU A 223 8.40 1.86 -6.23
N LYS A 224 9.17 2.19 -7.27
CA LYS A 224 10.59 1.80 -7.39
C LYS A 224 11.56 2.77 -6.73
N ASP A 225 11.14 4.00 -6.46
CA ASP A 225 11.97 5.01 -5.80
C ASP A 225 11.42 5.32 -4.39
N ASN A 226 10.78 4.33 -3.77
CA ASN A 226 10.33 4.43 -2.39
C ASN A 226 11.48 4.20 -1.40
N VAL A 227 11.87 5.25 -0.69
CA VAL A 227 12.95 5.23 0.31
C VAL A 227 12.47 5.91 1.58
N PHE A 228 12.78 5.31 2.72
CA PHE A 228 12.38 5.78 4.03
C PHE A 228 13.49 5.60 5.07
N ALA A 229 13.42 6.39 6.14
CA ALA A 229 14.27 6.25 7.31
C ALA A 229 13.59 5.37 8.38
N TYR A 230 14.39 4.51 9.01
CA TYR A 230 14.03 3.74 10.20
C TYR A 230 15.24 3.57 11.11
N VAL A 231 15.13 3.91 12.39
CA VAL A 231 16.20 3.79 13.42
C VAL A 231 17.57 4.26 12.90
N LYS A 232 17.64 5.53 12.45
CA LYS A 232 18.84 6.18 11.90
C LYS A 232 19.43 5.54 10.63
N LYS A 233 18.82 4.48 10.11
CA LYS A 233 19.18 3.83 8.85
C LYS A 233 18.20 4.24 7.76
N ILE A 234 18.63 4.06 6.52
CA ILE A 234 17.83 4.36 5.33
C ILE A 234 17.61 3.08 4.56
N TYR A 235 16.37 2.86 4.15
CA TYR A 235 15.98 1.66 3.44
C TYR A 235 15.26 2.01 2.14
N LYS A 236 15.51 1.21 1.11
CA LYS A 236 14.72 1.21 -0.12
C LYS A 236 13.80 0.01 -0.14
N GLN A 237 12.53 0.24 -0.46
CA GLN A 237 11.58 -0.84 -0.70
C GLN A 237 11.77 -1.40 -2.11
N THR A 238 12.07 -2.69 -2.21
CA THR A 238 12.30 -3.42 -3.47
C THR A 238 11.10 -4.25 -3.92
N THR A 239 10.21 -4.58 -2.98
CA THR A 239 8.97 -5.33 -3.24
C THR A 239 7.81 -4.64 -2.55
N GLY A 240 6.63 -4.66 -3.17
CA GLY A 240 5.44 -4.00 -2.65
C GLY A 240 5.40 -2.50 -2.94
N GLY A 241 4.48 -1.82 -2.25
CA GLY A 241 4.42 -0.37 -2.18
C GLY A 241 4.28 0.10 -0.74
N ALA A 242 4.55 1.39 -0.52
CA ALA A 242 4.38 2.05 0.77
C ALA A 242 2.93 1.89 1.25
N MET A 243 2.73 1.36 2.46
CA MET A 243 1.38 1.22 3.04
C MET A 243 0.69 2.58 3.25
N GLY A 244 1.45 3.68 3.38
CA GLY A 244 0.91 5.03 3.51
C GLY A 244 0.70 5.77 2.19
N SER A 245 1.03 5.17 1.04
CA SER A 245 0.84 5.78 -0.28
C SER A 245 -0.57 5.52 -0.80
N SER A 246 -1.28 6.58 -1.20
CA SER A 246 -2.66 6.50 -1.70
C SER A 246 -2.79 5.54 -2.88
N LEU A 247 -1.86 5.60 -3.84
CA LEU A 247 -1.88 4.75 -5.03
C LEU A 247 -1.69 3.26 -4.71
N THR A 248 -0.93 2.90 -3.67
CA THR A 248 -0.65 1.50 -3.32
C THR A 248 -1.94 0.71 -3.09
N LEU A 249 -2.93 1.32 -2.44
CA LEU A 249 -4.25 0.71 -2.22
C LEU A 249 -4.96 0.41 -3.55
N THR A 250 -5.00 1.39 -4.46
CA THR A 250 -5.65 1.24 -5.75
C THR A 250 -4.94 0.18 -6.62
N LEU A 251 -3.61 0.14 -6.60
CA LEU A 251 -2.83 -0.89 -7.29
C LEU A 251 -3.09 -2.28 -6.74
N ALA A 252 -3.12 -2.44 -5.41
CA ALA A 252 -3.40 -3.72 -4.78
C ALA A 252 -4.80 -4.24 -5.15
N ASN A 253 -5.79 -3.35 -5.16
CA ASN A 253 -7.15 -3.67 -5.55
C ASN A 253 -7.25 -4.12 -7.03
N ILE A 254 -6.57 -3.41 -7.93
CA ILE A 254 -6.50 -3.77 -9.35
C ILE A 254 -5.79 -5.12 -9.53
N PHE A 255 -4.67 -5.31 -8.84
CA PHE A 255 -3.92 -6.58 -8.82
C PHE A 255 -4.84 -7.74 -8.43
N MET A 256 -5.58 -7.58 -7.33
CA MET A 256 -6.50 -8.60 -6.85
C MET A 256 -7.66 -8.90 -7.82
N SER A 257 -8.18 -7.89 -8.49
CA SER A 257 -9.25 -8.06 -9.48
C SER A 257 -8.82 -8.94 -10.66
N ILE A 258 -7.61 -8.73 -11.19
CA ILE A 258 -7.08 -9.52 -12.30
C ILE A 258 -6.69 -10.92 -11.85
N SER A 259 -5.96 -11.05 -10.75
CA SER A 259 -5.54 -12.36 -10.21
C SER A 259 -6.74 -13.26 -9.91
N LYS A 260 -7.83 -12.70 -9.37
CA LYS A 260 -9.11 -13.42 -9.19
C LYS A 260 -9.67 -13.92 -10.52
N LYS A 261 -9.69 -13.09 -11.56
CA LYS A 261 -10.19 -13.49 -12.90
C LYS A 261 -9.37 -14.63 -13.49
N ILE A 262 -8.04 -14.60 -13.33
CA ILE A 262 -7.14 -15.68 -13.79
C ILE A 262 -7.44 -16.98 -13.06
N LEU A 263 -7.50 -16.95 -11.72
CA LEU A 263 -7.82 -18.12 -10.89
C LEU A 263 -9.17 -18.74 -11.25
N LEU A 264 -10.21 -17.93 -11.44
CA LEU A 264 -11.54 -18.41 -11.80
C LEU A 264 -11.60 -18.98 -13.23
N LYS A 265 -10.87 -18.39 -14.19
CA LYS A 265 -10.76 -18.95 -15.55
C LYS A 265 -10.06 -20.30 -15.56
N ASN A 266 -8.99 -20.45 -14.78
CA ASN A 266 -8.26 -21.72 -14.68
C ASN A 266 -9.10 -22.82 -14.02
N LYS A 267 -9.91 -22.48 -13.01
CA LYS A 267 -10.87 -23.43 -12.42
C LYS A 267 -11.96 -23.86 -13.39
N ARG A 268 -12.54 -22.95 -14.18
CA ARG A 268 -13.53 -23.31 -15.21
C ARG A 268 -12.95 -24.27 -16.26
N ARG A 269 -11.66 -24.12 -16.61
CA ARG A 269 -10.98 -25.08 -17.48
C ARG A 269 -10.84 -26.45 -16.82
N GLN A 270 -10.46 -26.53 -15.54
CA GLN A 270 -10.35 -27.83 -14.84
C GLN A 270 -11.71 -28.52 -14.63
N VAL A 271 -12.78 -27.78 -14.34
CA VAL A 271 -14.12 -28.35 -14.18
C VAL A 271 -14.68 -28.87 -15.51
N ASN A 272 -14.52 -28.12 -16.61
CA ASN A 272 -14.93 -28.58 -17.94
C ASN A 272 -14.14 -29.81 -18.43
N PHE A 273 -12.91 -30.03 -17.94
CA PHE A 273 -12.13 -31.24 -18.19
C PHE A 273 -12.61 -32.44 -17.36
N MET A 274 -13.30 -32.22 -16.23
CA MET A 274 -13.86 -33.30 -15.39
C MET A 274 -15.32 -33.63 -15.73
N GLU A 275 -16.07 -32.70 -16.33
CA GLU A 275 -17.44 -32.94 -16.85
C GLU A 275 -17.46 -33.47 -18.29
N GLY A 276 -16.29 -33.58 -18.94
CA GLY A 276 -16.11 -34.22 -20.24
C GLY A 276 -15.67 -35.69 -20.11
N LYS A 277 -16.50 -36.52 -19.49
CA LYS A 277 -16.50 -37.99 -19.59
C LYS A 277 -17.92 -38.52 -19.58
#